data_AF-A0A836VH60-F1
#
_entry.id   AF-A0A836VH60-F1
#
_cell.length_a   1.000
_cell.length_b   1.000
_cell.length_c   1.000
_cell.angle_alpha   90.00
_cell.angle_beta   90.00
_cell.angle_gamma   90.00
#
_symmetry.space_group_name_H-M   'P 1'
#
loop_
_entity.id
_entity.type
_entity.pdbx_description
1 polymer ?
#
loop_
_entity_poly.entity_id
_entity_poly.type
_entity_poly.pdbx_seq_one_letter_code
_entity_poly.pdbx_strand_id
1 'polypeptide(L)' 'GDRISLVGNINNPETLYSKGPDVVRAEVYGNLEAGVPLVGPECAIPLQTSIDNLREIPLAVRDWHRERSRAAN' A
#
# COMPACT_ATOMS: atom_id res chain seq x y z
N GLY A 1 -11.15 -17.08 10.53
CA GLY A 1 -10.30 -17.59 9.42
C GLY A 1 -8.86 -17.35 9.78
N ASP A 2 -8.42 -17.90 10.92
CA ASP A 2 -7.42 -17.20 11.74
C ASP A 2 -6.02 -17.82 11.68
N ARG A 3 -5.74 -18.59 10.62
CA ARG A 3 -4.45 -19.29 10.45
C ARG A 3 -3.60 -18.75 9.31
N ILE A 4 -4.13 -17.84 8.49
CA ILE A 4 -3.44 -17.28 7.32
C ILE A 4 -3.68 -15.77 7.27
N SER A 5 -2.60 -15.00 7.36
CA SER A 5 -2.62 -13.56 7.12
C SER A 5 -2.34 -13.28 5.65
N LEU A 6 -3.18 -12.45 5.02
CA LEU A 6 -2.91 -11.95 3.68
C LEU A 6 -1.89 -10.81 3.77
N VAL A 7 -0.86 -10.89 2.94
CA VAL A 7 0.27 -9.95 2.86
C VAL A 7 0.44 -9.55 1.40
N GLY A 8 0.61 -8.26 1.13
CA GLY A 8 0.72 -7.72 -0.24
C GLY A 8 -0.26 -6.56 -0.45
N ASN A 9 -0.67 -6.20 -1.65
CA ASN A 9 -0.45 -6.79 -2.97
C ASN A 9 -0.34 -5.65 -4.00
N ILE A 10 0.48 -4.63 -3.68
CA ILE A 10 0.66 -3.49 -4.58
C ILE A 10 1.31 -3.99 -5.88
N ASN A 11 0.67 -3.68 -7.00
CA ASN A 11 1.08 -4.16 -8.31
C ASN A 11 2.45 -3.58 -8.71
N ASN A 12 3.41 -4.44 -9.01
CA ASN A 12 4.78 -4.01 -9.28
C ASN A 12 4.90 -3.32 -10.66
N PRO A 13 4.51 -3.94 -11.80
CA PRO A 13 4.67 -3.30 -13.11
C PRO A 13 3.72 -2.14 -13.37
N GLU A 14 2.43 -2.29 -13.03
CA GLU A 14 1.38 -1.34 -13.41
C GLU A 14 1.29 -0.15 -12.48
N THR A 15 1.64 -0.32 -11.19
CA THR A 15 1.56 0.75 -10.18
C THR A 15 2.94 1.24 -9.74
N LEU A 16 3.76 0.38 -9.14
CA LEU A 16 5.05 0.82 -8.58
C LEU A 16 6.04 1.28 -9.64
N TYR A 17 6.13 0.56 -10.76
CA TYR A 17 7.08 0.88 -11.82
C TYR A 17 6.55 1.96 -12.79
N SER A 18 5.28 1.90 -13.17
CA SER A 18 4.75 2.71 -14.30
C SER A 18 3.97 3.97 -13.90
N LYS A 19 3.70 4.20 -12.61
CA LYS A 19 2.85 5.32 -12.15
C LYS A 19 3.58 6.22 -11.15
N GLY A 20 2.84 7.13 -10.52
CA GLY A 20 3.33 8.01 -9.48
C GLY A 20 2.75 7.70 -8.09
N PRO A 21 3.23 8.39 -7.05
CA PRO A 21 2.89 8.11 -5.66
C PRO A 21 1.38 8.23 -5.38
N ASP A 22 0.67 9.15 -6.03
CA ASP A 22 -0.78 9.28 -5.80
C ASP A 22 -1.57 8.02 -6.18
N VAL A 23 -1.14 7.31 -7.24
CA VAL A 23 -1.75 6.03 -7.64
C VAL A 23 -1.38 4.93 -6.64
N VAL A 24 -0.13 4.90 -6.17
CA VAL A 24 0.31 3.97 -5.11
C VAL A 24 -0.54 4.16 -3.86
N ARG A 25 -0.75 5.42 -3.43
CA ARG A 25 -1.56 5.74 -2.25
C ARG A 25 -3.00 5.26 -2.40
N ALA A 26 -3.62 5.50 -3.56
CA ALA A 26 -4.99 5.05 -3.82
C ALA A 26 -5.11 3.52 -3.72
N GLU A 27 -4.13 2.77 -4.26
CA GLU A 27 -4.10 1.31 -4.18
C GLU A 27 -3.87 0.82 -2.73
N VAL A 28 -2.98 1.46 -1.98
CA VAL A 28 -2.78 1.18 -0.54
C VAL A 28 -4.09 1.36 0.24
N TYR A 29 -4.81 2.45 0.01
CA TYR A 29 -6.08 2.73 0.69
C TYR A 29 -7.13 1.68 0.33
N GLY A 30 -7.25 1.33 -0.95
CA GLY A 30 -8.15 0.28 -1.42
C GLY A 30 -7.87 -1.08 -0.76
N ASN A 31 -6.59 -1.46 -0.64
CA ASN A 31 -6.20 -2.71 0.03
C ASN A 31 -6.56 -2.71 1.52
N LEU A 32 -6.30 -1.61 2.23
CA LEU A 32 -6.66 -1.48 3.65
C LEU A 32 -8.18 -1.51 3.85
N GLU A 33 -8.95 -0.90 2.96
CA GLU A 33 -10.42 -0.91 2.97
C GLU A 33 -11.00 -2.30 2.65
N ALA A 34 -10.33 -3.06 1.79
CA ALA A 34 -10.65 -4.45 1.50
C ALA A 34 -10.27 -5.41 2.64
N GLY A 35 -9.67 -4.92 3.73
CA GLY A 35 -9.30 -5.71 4.90
C GLY A 35 -7.98 -6.44 4.76
N VAL A 36 -7.07 -5.97 3.89
CA VAL A 36 -5.68 -6.47 3.80
C VAL A 36 -4.84 -5.76 4.86
N PRO A 37 -4.46 -6.42 5.97
CA PRO A 37 -3.88 -5.74 7.12
C PRO A 37 -2.39 -5.42 6.96
N LEU A 38 -1.69 -6.10 6.03
CA LEU A 38 -0.26 -5.93 5.82
C LEU A 38 -0.01 -5.61 4.35
N VAL A 39 0.25 -4.32 4.08
CA VAL A 39 0.44 -3.78 2.73
C VAL A 39 1.92 -3.77 2.35
N GLY A 40 2.23 -4.32 1.19
CA GLY A 40 3.56 -4.30 0.60
C GLY A 40 3.51 -4.61 -0.90
N PRO A 41 4.66 -4.57 -1.59
CA PRO A 41 4.78 -5.02 -2.97
C PRO A 41 4.31 -6.47 -3.11
N GLU A 42 3.70 -6.83 -4.23
CA GLU A 42 3.19 -8.20 -4.47
C GLU A 42 4.32 -9.26 -4.51
N CYS A 43 5.50 -8.88 -5.00
CA CYS A 43 6.64 -9.77 -5.22
C CYS A 43 7.94 -8.95 -5.23
N ALA A 44 8.94 -9.36 -6.01
CA ALA A 44 10.19 -8.63 -6.21
C ALA A 44 9.95 -7.34 -7.00
N ILE A 45 10.41 -6.22 -6.44
CA ILE A 45 10.32 -4.91 -7.08
C ILE A 45 11.37 -4.77 -8.20
N PRO A 46 11.02 -4.19 -9.36
CA PRO A 46 12.00 -3.80 -10.37
C PRO A 46 13.04 -2.83 -9.81
N LEU A 47 14.30 -2.98 -10.18
CA LEU A 47 15.39 -2.10 -9.70
C LEU A 47 15.21 -0.63 -10.09
N GLN A 48 14.44 -0.37 -11.15
CA GLN A 48 14.14 0.96 -11.67
C GLN A 48 12.90 1.59 -11.03
N THR A 49 12.27 0.91 -10.06
CA THR A 49 11.12 1.44 -9.32
C THR A 49 11.51 2.74 -8.62
N SER A 50 10.68 3.78 -8.76
CA SER A 50 10.92 5.06 -8.09
C SER A 50 10.94 4.88 -6.57
N ILE A 51 11.93 5.48 -5.92
CA ILE A 51 12.01 5.53 -4.45
C ILE A 51 10.79 6.24 -3.85
N ASP A 52 10.24 7.24 -4.54
CA ASP A 52 9.06 7.96 -4.05
C ASP A 52 7.84 7.05 -4.04
N ASN A 53 7.66 6.22 -5.08
CA ASN A 53 6.59 5.22 -5.13
C ASN A 53 6.75 4.18 -4.01
N LEU A 54 7.97 3.73 -3.73
CA LEU A 54 8.23 2.77 -2.64
C LEU A 54 7.97 3.38 -1.27
N ARG A 55 8.39 4.64 -1.05
CA ARG A 55 8.17 5.37 0.20
C ARG A 55 6.70 5.68 0.43
N GLU A 56 5.92 5.78 -0.63
CA GLU A 56 4.50 6.08 -0.51
C GLU A 56 3.72 4.98 0.22
N ILE A 57 4.11 3.71 0.08
CA ILE A 57 3.46 2.59 0.77
C ILE A 57 3.38 2.81 2.30
N PRO A 58 4.51 2.94 3.03
CA PRO A 58 4.45 3.16 4.48
C PRO A 58 3.88 4.54 4.87
N LEU A 59 3.97 5.56 4.02
CA LEU A 59 3.37 6.87 4.29
C LEU A 59 1.84 6.78 4.25
N ALA A 60 1.29 6.22 3.18
CA ALA A 60 -0.14 6.01 2.99
C ALA A 60 -0.76 5.17 4.11
N VAL A 61 -0.10 4.07 4.52
CA VAL A 61 -0.56 3.24 5.66
C VAL A 61 -0.65 4.07 6.95
N ARG A 62 0.38 4.87 7.26
CA ARG A 62 0.40 5.69 8.48
C ARG A 62 -0.68 6.77 8.49
N ASP A 63 -0.92 7.40 7.35
CA ASP A 63 -1.92 8.46 7.23
C ASP A 63 -3.34 7.88 7.31
N TRP A 64 -3.61 6.75 6.66
CA TRP A 64 -4.89 6.04 6.75
C TRP A 64 -5.28 5.70 8.20
N HIS A 65 -4.32 5.24 9.01
CA HIS A 65 -4.54 4.97 10.44
C HIS A 65 -4.76 6.26 11.25
N ARG A 66 -4.03 7.34 10.93
CA ARG A 66 -4.19 8.65 11.60
C ARG A 66 -5.56 9.26 11.33
N GLU A 67 -6.06 9.14 10.11
CA GLU A 67 -7.36 9.65 9.70
C GLU A 67 -8.51 8.92 10.42
N ARG A 68 -8.46 7.58 10.50
CA ARG A 68 -9.50 6.78 11.16
C ARG A 68 -9.48 6.88 12.68
N SER A 69 -8.30 7.01 13.28
CA SER A 69 -8.19 7.28 14.72
C SER A 69 -8.74 8.66 15.11
N ARG A 70 -8.63 9.66 14.20
CA ARG A 70 -9.26 10.98 14.40
C ARG A 70 -10.77 10.96 14.18
N ALA A 71 -11.27 10.18 13.22
CA ALA A 71 -12.70 10.05 12.95
C ALA A 71 -13.47 9.29 14.05
N ALA A 72 -12.77 8.53 14.90
CA ALA A 72 -13.34 7.78 16.02
C ALA A 72 -13.36 8.58 17.35
N ASN A 73 -12.87 9.82 17.35
CA ASN A 73 -12.88 10.77 18.47
C ASN A 73 -13.86 11.92 18.20
#